data_AF-A0A2A3JMI9-F1
#
_entry.id   AF-A0A2A3JMI9-F1
#
_cell.length_a   1.000
_cell.length_b   1.000
_cell.length_c   1.000
_cell.angle_alpha   90.00
_cell.angle_beta   90.00
_cell.angle_gamma   90.00
#
_symmetry.space_group_name_H-M   'P 1'
#
loop_
_entity.id
_entity.type
_entity.pdbx_description
1 polymer ?
#
loop_
_entity_poly.entity_id
_entity_poly.type
_entity_poly.pdbx_seq_one_letter_code
_entity_poly.pdbx_strand_id
1 'polypeptide(L)'
;METFAGRLDGGWEWWSAAIEEAQEGRWMRDAVERQVMKDIGAATDPLHGGRMAPFTEDSWHVRIGRIANWAGVLRLAARAGGWVLQPVAGRRPPHPAGMAELLSGIYAVGEQGEIWMKQFLLKGELPPGDEIAKAEGFLTGPGSIEDLELFFYD
;
A
#
# COMPACT_ATOMS: atom_id res chain seq x y z
N MET A 1 -20.78 4.35 -2.39
CA MET A 1 -19.75 3.32 -2.65
C MET A 1 -18.44 4.06 -2.74
N GLU A 2 -17.42 3.70 -1.94
CA GLU A 2 -16.09 4.31 -2.08
C GLU A 2 -15.53 3.97 -3.46
N THR A 3 -15.01 4.98 -4.16
CA THR A 3 -14.35 4.79 -5.45
C THR A 3 -12.88 4.45 -5.22
N PHE A 4 -12.24 3.78 -6.20
CA PHE A 4 -10.79 3.58 -6.13
C PHE A 4 -10.04 4.91 -6.03
N ALA A 5 -10.49 5.95 -6.75
CA ALA A 5 -9.92 7.29 -6.64
C ALA A 5 -9.88 7.79 -5.17
N GLY A 6 -10.99 7.67 -4.43
CA GLY A 6 -11.01 8.08 -3.02
C GLY A 6 -10.11 7.24 -2.11
N ARG A 7 -9.91 5.95 -2.42
CA ARG A 7 -8.97 5.07 -1.71
C ARG A 7 -7.52 5.44 -2.01
N LEU A 8 -7.21 5.74 -3.27
CA LEU A 8 -5.88 6.13 -3.70
C LEU A 8 -5.49 7.51 -3.13
N ASP A 9 -6.39 8.49 -3.21
CA ASP A 9 -6.16 9.84 -2.68
C ASP A 9 -5.96 9.79 -1.15
N GLY A 10 -6.84 9.09 -0.43
CA GLY A 10 -6.69 8.89 1.01
C GLY A 10 -5.44 8.08 1.36
N GLY A 11 -5.08 7.08 0.53
CA GLY A 11 -3.86 6.30 0.67
C GLY A 11 -2.61 7.17 0.61
N TRP A 12 -2.52 8.06 -0.37
CA TRP A 12 -1.45 9.05 -0.47
C TRP A 12 -1.43 10.04 0.70
N GLU A 13 -2.58 10.58 1.11
CA GLU A 13 -2.67 11.53 2.22
C GLU A 13 -2.15 10.91 3.54
N TRP A 14 -2.58 9.69 3.86
CA TRP A 14 -2.18 8.99 5.07
C TRP A 14 -0.71 8.54 5.03
N TRP A 15 -0.25 8.06 3.88
CA TRP A 15 1.16 7.74 3.66
C TRP A 15 2.03 8.97 3.87
N SER A 16 1.67 10.09 3.24
CA SER A 16 2.44 11.34 3.29
C SER A 16 2.51 11.90 4.71
N ALA A 17 1.40 11.86 5.45
CA ALA A 17 1.37 12.31 6.85
C ALA A 17 2.33 11.50 7.73
N ALA A 18 2.38 10.18 7.59
CA ALA A 18 3.31 9.35 8.36
C ALA A 18 4.77 9.60 7.97
N ILE A 19 5.06 9.85 6.69
CA ILE A 19 6.40 10.22 6.22
C ILE A 19 6.82 11.59 6.77
N GLU A 20 5.93 12.57 6.76
CA GLU A 20 6.19 13.91 7.31
C GLU A 20 6.54 13.84 8.81
N GLU A 21 5.75 13.10 9.60
CA GLU A 21 6.04 12.89 11.03
C GLU A 21 7.41 12.24 11.26
N ALA A 22 7.82 11.31 10.40
CA ALA A 22 9.13 10.68 10.49
C ALA A 22 10.28 11.62 10.09
N GLN A 23 10.14 12.35 8.98
CA GLN A 23 11.15 13.30 8.49
C GLN A 23 11.36 14.47 9.44
N GLU A 24 10.31 14.90 10.14
CA GLU A 24 10.39 15.95 11.15
C GLU A 24 10.80 15.41 12.53
N GLY A 25 11.13 14.12 12.64
CA GLY A 25 11.62 13.48 13.86
C GLY A 25 10.58 13.32 14.97
N ARG A 26 9.29 13.53 14.65
CA ARG A 26 8.17 13.38 15.60
C ARG A 26 7.73 11.94 15.76
N TRP A 27 7.94 11.11 14.74
CA TRP A 27 7.83 9.66 14.83
C TRP A 27 9.17 9.01 14.51
N MET A 28 9.83 8.48 15.54
CA MET A 28 11.02 7.65 15.39
C MET A 28 10.63 6.18 15.50
N ARG A 29 10.88 5.42 14.43
CA ARG A 29 10.53 4.01 14.38
C ARG A 29 11.34 3.21 15.40
N ASP A 30 10.67 2.38 16.18
CA ASP A 30 11.33 1.44 17.07
C ASP A 30 11.91 0.22 16.31
N ALA A 31 12.55 -0.70 17.03
CA ALA A 31 13.15 -1.89 16.43
C ALA A 31 12.11 -2.82 15.77
N VAL A 32 10.89 -2.88 16.30
CA VAL A 32 9.81 -3.70 15.78
C VAL A 32 9.26 -3.08 14.50
N GLU A 33 8.98 -1.78 14.50
CA GLU A 33 8.51 -1.03 13.34
C GLU A 33 9.52 -1.12 12.19
N ARG A 34 10.81 -0.95 12.46
CA ARG A 34 11.87 -1.13 11.46
C ARG A 34 11.91 -2.55 10.88
N GLN A 35 11.80 -3.58 11.72
CA GLN A 35 11.82 -4.96 11.24
C GLN A 35 10.59 -5.28 10.40
N VAL A 36 9.40 -4.84 10.83
CA VAL A 36 8.16 -5.03 10.08
C VAL A 36 8.24 -4.37 8.70
N MET A 37 8.81 -3.18 8.61
CA MET A 37 9.00 -2.50 7.32
C MET A 37 9.87 -3.32 6.35
N LYS A 38 10.97 -3.89 6.84
CA LYS A 38 11.82 -4.80 6.05
C LYS A 38 11.06 -6.06 5.62
N ASP A 39 10.29 -6.64 6.53
CA ASP A 39 9.51 -7.85 6.25
C ASP A 39 8.40 -7.59 5.22
N ILE A 40 7.76 -6.42 5.27
CA ILE A 40 6.79 -5.99 4.25
C ILE A 40 7.49 -5.91 2.89
N GLY A 41 8.60 -5.18 2.79
CA GLY A 41 9.36 -5.03 1.56
C GLY A 41 9.78 -6.38 0.98
N ALA A 42 10.35 -7.26 1.80
CA ALA A 42 10.77 -8.60 1.38
C ALA A 42 9.60 -9.48 0.90
N ALA A 43 8.40 -9.30 1.44
CA ALA A 43 7.21 -10.04 1.05
C ALA A 43 6.55 -9.52 -0.24
N THR A 44 6.86 -8.29 -0.67
CA THR A 44 6.22 -7.63 -1.82
C THR A 44 7.16 -7.45 -3.02
N ASP A 45 8.45 -7.20 -2.79
CA ASP A 45 9.46 -6.91 -3.82
C ASP A 45 9.70 -8.06 -4.84
N PRO A 46 9.77 -9.35 -4.44
CA PRO A 46 9.98 -10.45 -5.38
C PRO A 46 8.90 -10.59 -6.46
N LEU A 47 7.76 -9.93 -6.28
CA LEU A 47 6.65 -9.99 -7.22
C LEU A 47 6.91 -9.16 -8.47
N HIS A 48 7.69 -8.08 -8.39
CA HIS A 48 7.82 -7.09 -9.48
C HIS A 48 9.00 -7.37 -10.42
N GLY A 49 9.95 -8.18 -9.98
CA GLY A 49 11.06 -8.66 -10.82
C GLY A 49 11.96 -7.54 -11.35
N GLY A 50 12.05 -6.41 -10.63
CA GLY A 50 12.86 -5.25 -11.00
C GLY A 50 12.36 -4.47 -12.23
N ARG A 51 11.14 -4.73 -12.71
CA ARG A 51 10.51 -3.93 -13.77
C ARG A 51 9.76 -2.75 -13.14
N MET A 52 9.72 -1.62 -13.86
CA MET A 52 8.91 -0.48 -13.45
C MET A 52 7.45 -0.69 -13.85
N ALA A 53 6.54 -0.28 -12.97
CA ALA A 53 5.13 -0.14 -13.29
C ALA A 53 4.90 0.93 -14.39
N PRO A 54 3.80 0.84 -15.18
CA PRO A 54 2.76 -0.18 -15.10
C PRO A 54 3.13 -1.48 -15.85
N PHE A 55 2.67 -2.63 -15.35
CA PHE A 55 3.02 -3.96 -15.86
C PHE A 55 2.09 -4.42 -16.99
N THR A 56 1.89 -3.57 -18.00
CA THR A 56 0.87 -3.77 -19.06
C THR A 56 1.06 -5.03 -19.90
N GLU A 57 2.27 -5.58 -19.94
CA GLU A 57 2.61 -6.83 -20.63
C GLU A 57 2.16 -8.09 -19.87
N ASP A 58 1.89 -7.97 -18.58
CA ASP A 58 1.49 -9.11 -17.75
C ASP A 58 -0.02 -9.37 -17.83
N SER A 59 -0.41 -10.63 -17.66
CA SER A 59 -1.83 -10.99 -17.61
C SER A 59 -2.55 -10.29 -16.46
N TRP A 60 -3.85 -10.01 -16.63
CA TRP A 60 -4.69 -9.40 -15.60
C TRP A 60 -4.63 -10.13 -14.26
N HIS A 61 -4.63 -11.47 -14.29
CA HIS A 61 -4.54 -12.27 -13.07
C HIS A 61 -3.27 -11.98 -12.27
N VAL A 62 -2.13 -11.84 -12.96
CA VAL A 62 -0.84 -11.53 -12.32
C VAL A 62 -0.86 -10.10 -11.77
N ARG A 63 -1.26 -9.10 -12.57
CA ARG A 63 -1.29 -7.69 -12.16
C ARG A 63 -2.17 -7.47 -10.93
N ILE A 64 -3.40 -7.97 -10.96
CA ILE A 64 -4.35 -7.88 -9.84
C ILE A 64 -3.82 -8.66 -8.63
N GLY A 65 -3.21 -9.83 -8.86
CA GLY A 65 -2.64 -10.67 -7.81
C GLY A 65 -1.52 -9.99 -7.03
N ARG A 66 -0.64 -9.22 -7.71
CA ARG A 66 0.41 -8.46 -7.04
C ARG A 66 -0.15 -7.38 -6.12
N ILE A 67 -1.12 -6.60 -6.60
CA ILE A 67 -1.80 -5.57 -5.80
C ILE A 67 -2.51 -6.23 -4.60
N ALA A 68 -3.25 -7.32 -4.84
CA ALA A 68 -3.97 -8.04 -3.79
C ALA A 68 -3.03 -8.62 -2.71
N ASN A 69 -1.81 -9.02 -3.06
CA ASN A 69 -0.84 -9.56 -2.11
C ASN A 69 -0.50 -8.56 -1.00
N TRP A 70 -0.43 -7.27 -1.32
CA TRP A 70 -0.19 -6.20 -0.34
C TRP A 70 -1.21 -6.23 0.80
N ALA A 71 -2.50 -6.43 0.50
CA ALA A 71 -3.54 -6.51 1.54
C ALA A 71 -3.27 -7.62 2.55
N GLY A 72 -2.82 -8.79 2.06
CA GLY A 72 -2.46 -9.93 2.89
C GLY A 72 -1.28 -9.64 3.81
N VAL A 73 -0.19 -9.13 3.23
CA VAL A 73 1.04 -8.77 3.94
C VAL A 73 0.77 -7.71 5.01
N LEU A 74 0.03 -6.66 4.67
CA LEU A 74 -0.26 -5.55 5.59
C LEU A 74 -1.19 -5.96 6.72
N ARG A 75 -2.16 -6.85 6.48
CA ARG A 75 -2.98 -7.41 7.56
C ARG A 75 -2.15 -8.23 8.56
N LEU A 76 -1.17 -8.99 8.07
CA LEU A 76 -0.25 -9.74 8.93
C LEU A 76 0.66 -8.81 9.72
N ALA A 77 1.25 -7.81 9.07
CA ALA A 77 2.07 -6.78 9.70
C ALA A 77 1.30 -6.02 10.80
N ALA A 78 0.11 -5.52 10.46
CA ALA A 78 -0.79 -4.83 11.40
C ALA A 78 -1.08 -5.68 12.63
N ARG A 79 -1.42 -6.96 12.42
CA ARG A 79 -1.69 -7.90 13.50
C ARG A 79 -0.46 -8.20 14.36
N ALA A 80 0.71 -8.33 13.74
CA ALA A 80 1.95 -8.64 14.44
C ALA A 80 2.41 -7.48 15.35
N GLY A 81 2.24 -6.23 14.91
CA GLY A 81 2.56 -5.05 15.72
C GLY A 81 1.43 -4.47 16.54
N GLY A 82 0.24 -5.09 16.52
CA GLY A 82 -0.92 -4.60 17.28
C GLY A 82 -1.53 -3.30 16.73
N TRP A 83 -1.27 -2.96 15.47
CA TRP A 83 -1.83 -1.79 14.81
C TRP A 83 -3.21 -2.08 14.22
N VAL A 84 -4.13 -1.14 14.38
CA VAL A 84 -5.48 -1.25 13.82
C VAL A 84 -5.52 -0.55 12.47
N LEU A 85 -5.78 -1.31 11.40
CA LEU A 85 -5.97 -0.74 10.06
C LEU A 85 -7.30 0.03 10.00
N GLN A 86 -7.24 1.25 9.51
CA GLN A 86 -8.38 2.15 9.42
C GLN A 86 -8.79 2.37 7.95
N PRO A 87 -10.09 2.60 7.68
CA PRO A 87 -10.52 3.02 6.36
C PRO A 87 -10.07 4.47 6.11
N VAL A 88 -9.43 4.72 4.96
CA VAL A 88 -8.82 6.02 4.65
C VAL A 88 -9.64 6.89 3.71
N ALA A 89 -10.51 6.30 2.88
CA ALA A 89 -11.24 7.03 1.86
C ALA A 89 -12.18 8.07 2.49
N GLY A 90 -12.00 9.34 2.11
CA GLY A 90 -12.78 10.47 2.65
C GLY A 90 -12.47 10.82 4.10
N ARG A 91 -11.37 10.32 4.68
CA ARG A 91 -10.94 10.61 6.05
C ARG A 91 -9.55 11.22 6.05
N ARG A 92 -9.33 12.18 6.95
CA ARG A 92 -8.00 12.74 7.20
C ARG A 92 -7.19 11.81 8.11
N PRO A 93 -5.87 11.73 7.94
CA PRO A 93 -5.01 11.00 8.85
C PRO A 93 -5.07 11.64 10.25
N PRO A 94 -5.15 10.82 11.32
CA PRO A 94 -4.92 11.28 12.68
C PRO A 94 -3.53 11.90 12.84
N HIS A 95 -3.41 12.91 13.72
CA HIS A 95 -2.11 13.41 14.19
C HIS A 95 -1.95 13.11 15.69
N PRO A 96 -0.79 12.60 16.13
CA PRO A 96 0.36 12.22 15.30
C PRO A 96 0.08 10.98 14.44
N ALA A 97 0.68 10.92 13.24
CA ALA A 97 0.62 9.76 12.35
C ALA A 97 1.85 8.87 12.57
N GLY A 98 1.64 7.56 12.67
CA GLY A 98 2.72 6.58 12.84
C GLY A 98 2.51 5.33 12.00
N MET A 99 2.99 4.19 12.51
CA MET A 99 2.92 2.92 11.76
C MET A 99 1.49 2.50 11.41
N ALA A 100 0.52 2.74 12.29
CA ALA A 100 -0.88 2.40 12.01
C ALA A 100 -1.44 3.20 10.83
N GLU A 101 -1.16 4.51 10.77
CA GLU A 101 -1.58 5.40 9.70
C GLU A 101 -0.88 5.07 8.39
N LEU A 102 0.44 4.83 8.43
CA LEU A 102 1.21 4.39 7.28
C LEU A 102 0.62 3.11 6.68
N LEU A 103 0.45 2.06 7.50
CA LEU A 103 -0.09 0.78 7.05
C LEU A 103 -1.53 0.91 6.54
N SER A 104 -2.35 1.77 7.15
CA SER A 104 -3.73 2.01 6.71
C SER A 104 -3.78 2.65 5.32
N GLY A 105 -2.90 3.64 5.06
CA GLY A 105 -2.78 4.28 3.75
C GLY A 105 -2.42 3.28 2.66
N ILE A 106 -1.42 2.43 2.92
CA ILE A 106 -0.98 1.40 1.97
C ILE A 106 -2.07 0.33 1.77
N TYR A 107 -2.69 -0.11 2.87
CA TYR A 107 -3.68 -1.18 2.87
C TYR A 107 -4.91 -0.82 2.02
N ALA A 108 -5.31 0.44 1.99
CA ALA A 108 -6.46 0.88 1.20
C ALA A 108 -6.34 0.55 -0.30
N VAL A 109 -5.13 0.65 -0.85
CA VAL A 109 -4.82 0.31 -2.25
C VAL A 109 -4.68 -1.20 -2.43
N GLY A 110 -4.00 -1.89 -1.51
CA GLY A 110 -3.91 -3.35 -1.53
C GLY A 110 -5.28 -4.03 -1.47
N GLU A 111 -6.18 -3.54 -0.59
CA GLU A 111 -7.54 -4.06 -0.43
C GLU A 111 -8.36 -3.90 -1.71
N GLN A 112 -8.14 -2.82 -2.47
CA GLN A 112 -8.78 -2.67 -3.78
C GLN A 112 -8.37 -3.80 -4.74
N GLY A 113 -7.12 -4.25 -4.69
CA GLY A 113 -6.65 -5.43 -5.42
C GLY A 113 -7.47 -6.69 -5.12
N GLU A 114 -7.82 -6.93 -3.86
CA GLU A 114 -8.67 -8.07 -3.48
C GLU A 114 -10.11 -7.93 -3.98
N ILE A 115 -10.66 -6.71 -3.96
CA ILE A 115 -11.99 -6.42 -4.50
C ILE A 115 -12.01 -6.73 -6.01
N TRP A 116 -11.02 -6.24 -6.75
CA TRP A 116 -10.87 -6.52 -8.17
C TRP A 116 -10.66 -8.01 -8.45
N MET A 117 -9.84 -8.70 -7.65
CA MET A 117 -9.63 -10.14 -7.81
C MET A 117 -10.94 -10.92 -7.63
N LYS A 118 -11.74 -10.58 -6.61
CA LYS A 118 -13.06 -11.19 -6.39
C LYS A 118 -14.00 -10.93 -7.56
N GLN A 119 -14.05 -9.70 -8.07
CA GLN A 119 -14.88 -9.34 -9.23
C GLN A 119 -14.45 -10.09 -10.49
N PHE A 120 -13.15 -10.15 -10.74
CA PHE A 120 -12.57 -10.85 -11.88
C PHE A 120 -12.87 -12.36 -11.84
N LEU A 121 -12.66 -13.01 -10.69
CA LEU A 121 -12.88 -14.45 -10.54
C LEU A 121 -14.36 -14.84 -10.53
N LEU A 122 -15.23 -14.03 -9.91
CA LEU A 122 -16.65 -14.38 -9.75
C LEU A 122 -17.52 -13.94 -10.93
N LYS A 123 -17.16 -12.84 -11.60
CA LYS A 123 -18.00 -12.20 -12.61
C LYS A 123 -17.33 -12.06 -13.97
N GLY A 124 -16.01 -12.33 -14.07
CA GLY A 124 -15.25 -12.06 -15.29
C GLY A 124 -15.09 -10.57 -15.59
N GLU A 125 -15.40 -9.69 -14.63
CA GLU A 125 -15.31 -8.24 -14.79
C GLU A 125 -13.84 -7.81 -14.65
N LEU A 126 -13.32 -7.13 -15.67
CA LEU A 126 -11.98 -6.55 -15.62
C LEU A 126 -12.03 -5.19 -14.93
N PRO A 127 -11.08 -4.90 -14.02
CA PRO A 127 -10.93 -3.55 -13.48
C PRO A 127 -10.52 -2.55 -14.57
N PRO A 128 -10.81 -1.25 -14.39
CA PRO A 128 -10.32 -0.23 -15.30
C PRO A 128 -8.78 -0.23 -15.34
N GLY A 129 -8.20 -0.23 -16.54
CA GLY A 129 -6.75 -0.40 -16.68
C GLY A 129 -5.93 0.78 -16.19
N ASP A 130 -6.49 2.00 -16.21
CA ASP A 130 -5.85 3.17 -15.63
C ASP A 130 -5.82 3.11 -14.10
N GLU A 131 -6.84 2.52 -13.47
CA GLU A 131 -6.88 2.32 -12.01
C GLU A 131 -5.81 1.32 -11.56
N ILE A 132 -5.65 0.22 -12.29
CA ILE A 132 -4.61 -0.77 -12.03
C ILE A 132 -3.22 -0.15 -12.20
N ALA A 133 -3.01 0.63 -13.27
CA ALA A 133 -1.73 1.33 -13.48
C ALA A 133 -1.41 2.31 -12.36
N LYS A 134 -2.41 3.04 -11.83
CA LYS A 134 -2.24 3.94 -10.68
C LYS A 134 -1.91 3.18 -9.40
N ALA A 135 -2.57 2.04 -9.15
CA ALA A 135 -2.27 1.19 -7.99
C ALA A 135 -0.85 0.62 -8.06
N GLU A 136 -0.42 0.13 -9.22
CA GLU A 136 0.95 -0.32 -9.45
C GLU A 136 1.96 0.81 -9.23
N GLY A 137 1.69 2.02 -9.75
CA GLY A 137 2.53 3.19 -9.52
C GLY A 137 2.65 3.60 -8.04
N PHE A 138 1.56 3.53 -7.28
CA PHE A 138 1.57 3.80 -5.84
C PHE A 138 2.39 2.78 -5.05
N LEU A 139 2.36 1.51 -5.45
CA LEU A 139 3.02 0.43 -4.74
C LEU A 139 4.51 0.28 -5.13
N THR A 140 4.87 0.53 -6.39
CA THR A 140 6.19 0.14 -6.96
C THR A 140 6.79 1.16 -7.93
N GLY A 141 6.24 2.36 -8.03
CA GLY A 141 6.80 3.44 -8.85
C GLY A 141 7.96 4.18 -8.16
N PRO A 142 8.65 5.10 -8.85
CA PRO A 142 9.54 6.05 -8.17
C PRO A 142 8.76 6.96 -7.20
N GLY A 143 9.28 7.12 -5.98
CA GLY A 143 8.62 7.81 -4.87
C GLY A 143 7.47 6.99 -4.25
N SER A 144 7.43 5.69 -4.50
CA SER A 144 6.38 4.80 -4.02
C SER A 144 6.71 4.18 -2.66
N ILE A 145 5.88 3.22 -2.27
CA ILE A 145 6.05 2.40 -1.08
C ILE A 145 7.35 1.58 -1.12
N GLU A 146 7.81 1.12 -2.30
CA GLU A 146 9.10 0.41 -2.39
C GLU A 146 10.29 1.31 -2.01
N ASP A 147 10.14 2.63 -2.17
CA ASP A 147 11.15 3.61 -1.75
C ASP A 147 11.04 3.99 -0.27
N LEU A 148 10.20 3.32 0.53
CA LEU A 148 9.96 3.65 1.94
C LEU A 148 11.25 3.76 2.75
N GLU A 149 12.21 2.86 2.54
CA GLU A 149 13.48 2.91 3.25
C GLU A 149 14.27 4.21 3.01
N LEU A 150 14.11 4.85 1.85
CA LEU A 150 14.77 6.12 1.51
C LEU A 150 14.16 7.32 2.26
N PHE A 151 12.90 7.22 2.68
CA PHE A 151 12.19 8.32 3.33
C PHE A 151 12.41 8.39 4.84
N PHE A 152 12.97 7.33 5.43
CA PHE A 152 13.25 7.30 6.85
C PHE A 152 14.74 7.47 7.11
N TYR A 153 15.11 8.62 7.66
CA TYR A 153 16.46 8.85 8.18
C TYR A 153 16.59 8.14 9.53
N ASP A 154 17.35 7.04 9.56
CA ASP A 154 17.75 6.38 10.81
C ASP A 154 19.02 7.02 11.40
#